data_AF-A0A2N8L0Y0-F1
#
_entry.id   AF-A0A2N8L0Y0-F1
#
_cell.length_a   1.000
_cell.length_b   1.000
_cell.length_c   1.000
_cell.angle_alpha   90.00
_cell.angle_beta   90.00
_cell.angle_gamma   90.00
#
_symmetry.space_group_name_H-M   'P 1'
#
loop_
_entity.id
_entity.type
_entity.pdbx_description
1 polymer ?
#
loop_
_entity_poly.entity_id
_entity_poly.type
_entity_poly.pdbx_seq_one_letter_code
_entity_poly.pdbx_strand_id
1 'polypeptide(L)'
;MTALADPDRAQALGQEWQALFRAHECYEFGALALKLSALVLCGLAWGASWLWVLLPLLWLQEGVLKTFQSRLSDRLLRVEQLLREPAPTAAAFQLHSEWLKQRPGSVALMLEYLKSALRPTVALPYPVLLLALAFV
;
A
#
# COMPACT_ATOMS: atom_id res chain seq x y z
N MET A 1 -12.04 -29.17 29.17
CA MET A 1 -11.58 -27.83 29.55
C MET A 1 -11.49 -26.99 28.28
N THR A 2 -12.61 -26.38 27.89
CA THR A 2 -12.70 -25.41 26.79
C THR A 2 -11.92 -24.17 27.23
N ALA A 3 -10.81 -23.87 26.56
CA ALA A 3 -10.10 -22.62 26.75
C ALA A 3 -11.08 -21.48 26.43
N LEU A 4 -11.50 -20.74 27.43
CA LEU A 4 -12.35 -19.57 27.25
C LEU A 4 -11.55 -18.58 26.40
N ALA A 5 -12.13 -18.14 25.28
CA ALA A 5 -11.61 -17.03 24.50
C ALA A 5 -11.27 -15.88 25.46
N ASP A 6 -10.06 -15.33 25.38
CA ASP A 6 -9.70 -14.10 26.09
C ASP A 6 -10.45 -12.94 25.39
N PRO A 7 -11.56 -12.45 25.96
CA PRO A 7 -12.44 -11.50 25.27
C PRO A 7 -11.71 -10.17 24.99
N ASP A 8 -10.74 -9.82 25.84
CA ASP A 8 -9.92 -8.62 25.71
C ASP A 8 -9.02 -8.70 24.46
N ARG A 9 -8.52 -9.89 24.11
CA ARG A 9 -7.72 -10.10 22.90
C ARG A 9 -8.55 -10.02 21.63
N ALA A 10 -9.71 -10.66 21.62
CA ALA A 10 -10.62 -10.59 20.47
C ALA A 10 -11.03 -9.14 20.20
N GLN A 11 -11.30 -8.37 21.26
CA GLN A 11 -11.60 -6.95 21.17
C GLN A 11 -10.39 -6.15 20.63
N ALA A 12 -9.18 -6.38 21.15
CA ALA A 12 -7.96 -5.71 20.68
C ALA A 12 -7.66 -6.02 19.19
N LEU A 13 -7.85 -7.26 18.76
CA LEU A 13 -7.73 -7.65 17.35
C LEU A 13 -8.80 -6.98 16.49
N GLY A 14 -10.03 -6.84 16.98
CA GLY A 14 -11.10 -6.10 16.29
C GLY A 14 -10.76 -4.62 16.10
N GLN A 15 -10.19 -3.98 17.12
CA GLN A 15 -9.71 -2.59 17.03
C GLN A 15 -8.56 -2.46 16.03
N GLU A 16 -7.59 -3.39 16.06
CA GLU A 16 -6.51 -3.45 15.08
C GLU A 16 -7.07 -3.59 13.65
N TRP A 17 -8.02 -4.50 13.44
CA TRP A 17 -8.65 -4.71 12.13
C TRP A 17 -9.28 -3.43 11.59
N GLN A 18 -10.06 -2.71 12.41
CA GLN A 18 -10.69 -1.45 12.00
C GLN A 18 -9.65 -0.39 11.63
N ALA A 19 -8.57 -0.27 12.40
CA ALA A 19 -7.49 0.68 12.13
C ALA A 19 -6.76 0.34 10.82
N LEU A 20 -6.44 -0.94 10.60
CA LEU A 20 -5.79 -1.43 9.39
C LEU A 20 -6.65 -1.23 8.15
N PHE A 21 -7.94 -1.59 8.23
CA PHE A 21 -8.89 -1.42 7.13
C PHE A 21 -9.01 0.06 6.73
N ARG A 22 -9.20 0.95 7.70
CA ARG A 22 -9.28 2.39 7.43
C ARG A 22 -8.00 2.93 6.79
N ALA A 23 -6.84 2.55 7.31
CA ALA A 23 -5.57 2.97 6.74
C ALA A 23 -5.36 2.43 5.32
N HIS A 24 -5.75 1.17 5.06
CA HIS A 24 -5.71 0.56 3.73
C HIS A 24 -6.52 1.36 2.71
N GLU A 25 -7.74 1.77 3.06
CA GLU A 25 -8.57 2.60 2.18
C GLU A 25 -7.98 4.00 1.96
N CYS A 26 -7.37 4.61 2.98
CA CYS A 26 -6.66 5.88 2.81
C CYS A 26 -5.50 5.77 1.79
N TYR A 27 -4.80 4.64 1.74
CA TYR A 27 -3.76 4.39 0.73
C TYR A 27 -4.34 4.23 -0.69
N GLU A 28 -5.53 3.63 -0.85
CA GLU A 28 -6.23 3.63 -2.16
C GLU A 28 -6.55 5.06 -2.61
N PHE A 29 -7.14 5.87 -1.73
CA PHE A 29 -7.46 7.26 -2.05
C PHE A 29 -6.21 8.07 -2.38
N GLY A 30 -5.11 7.89 -1.64
CA GLY A 30 -3.83 8.52 -1.94
C GLY A 30 -3.28 8.12 -3.32
N ALA A 31 -3.38 6.83 -3.69
CA ALA A 31 -2.94 6.35 -4.99
C ALA A 31 -3.78 6.95 -6.13
N LEU A 32 -5.10 7.04 -5.95
CA LEU A 32 -5.98 7.70 -6.91
C LEU A 32 -5.67 9.21 -7.04
N ALA A 33 -5.41 9.87 -5.92
CA ALA A 33 -5.06 11.30 -5.90
C ALA A 33 -3.76 11.58 -6.67
N LEU A 34 -2.75 10.71 -6.58
CA LEU A 34 -1.53 10.81 -7.38
C LEU A 34 -1.83 10.71 -8.88
N LYS A 35 -2.66 9.74 -9.30
CA LYS A 35 -3.06 9.57 -10.71
C LYS A 35 -3.81 10.79 -11.24
N LEU A 36 -4.79 11.29 -10.49
CA LEU A 36 -5.57 12.47 -10.89
C LEU A 36 -4.70 13.72 -10.95
N SER A 37 -3.78 13.88 -9.99
CA SER A 37 -2.82 14.99 -10.01
C SER A 37 -1.91 14.92 -11.23
N ALA A 38 -1.40 13.73 -11.58
CA ALA A 38 -0.61 13.54 -12.80
C ALA A 38 -1.40 13.93 -14.07
N LEU A 39 -2.67 13.52 -14.17
CA LEU A 39 -3.53 13.87 -15.30
C LEU A 39 -3.77 15.38 -15.40
N VAL A 40 -4.10 16.04 -14.28
CA VAL A 40 -4.30 17.49 -14.23
C VAL A 40 -3.02 18.24 -14.59
N LEU A 41 -1.86 17.81 -14.07
CA LEU A 41 -0.57 18.42 -14.38
C LEU A 41 -0.23 18.31 -15.86
N CYS A 42 -0.44 17.14 -16.48
CA CYS A 42 -0.26 16.98 -17.92
C CYS A 42 -1.20 17.91 -18.71
N GLY A 43 -2.46 18.05 -18.31
CA GLY A 43 -3.41 18.94 -18.98
C GLY A 43 -3.02 20.43 -18.89
N LEU A 44 -2.52 20.88 -17.73
CA LEU A 44 -2.16 22.27 -17.49
C LEU A 44 -0.78 22.67 -18.03
N ALA A 45 0.17 21.73 -18.02
CA ALA A 45 1.57 21.97 -18.38
C ALA A 45 1.99 21.20 -19.63
N TRP A 46 1.04 20.93 -20.54
CA TRP A 46 1.28 20.13 -21.74
C TRP A 46 2.50 20.64 -22.52
N GLY A 47 3.43 19.73 -22.81
CA GLY A 47 4.70 20.02 -23.49
C GLY A 47 5.84 20.60 -22.64
N ALA A 48 5.62 20.79 -21.34
CA ALA A 48 6.70 21.19 -20.45
C ALA A 48 7.72 20.06 -20.23
N SER A 49 9.00 20.34 -20.48
CA SER A 49 10.07 19.33 -20.42
C SER A 49 10.27 18.70 -19.05
N TRP A 50 9.93 19.40 -17.96
CA TRP A 50 10.03 18.87 -16.60
C TRP A 50 9.03 17.74 -16.30
N LEU A 51 7.98 17.55 -17.12
CA LEU A 51 7.03 16.45 -16.96
C LEU A 51 7.69 15.07 -17.16
N TRP A 52 8.75 14.99 -17.98
CA TRP A 52 9.54 13.78 -18.19
C TRP A 52 10.20 13.26 -16.91
N VAL A 53 10.46 14.14 -15.94
CA VAL A 53 11.03 13.78 -14.64
C VAL A 53 9.95 13.62 -13.58
N LEU A 54 8.93 14.49 -13.61
CA LEU A 54 7.90 14.47 -12.58
C LEU A 54 6.99 13.24 -12.69
N LEU A 55 6.59 12.82 -13.89
CA LEU A 55 5.70 11.66 -14.05
C LEU A 55 6.31 10.35 -13.55
N PRO A 56 7.58 10.00 -13.87
CA PRO A 56 8.23 8.83 -13.27
C PRO A 56 8.36 8.93 -11.75
N LEU A 57 8.56 10.14 -11.21
CA LEU A 57 8.63 10.34 -9.76
C LEU A 57 7.28 10.08 -9.08
N LEU A 58 6.18 10.61 -9.64
CA LEU A 58 4.82 10.33 -9.16
C LEU A 58 4.48 8.84 -9.27
N TRP A 59 4.88 8.20 -10.37
CA TRP A 59 4.72 6.76 -10.57
C TRP A 59 5.45 5.94 -9.51
N LEU A 60 6.72 6.29 -9.21
CA LEU A 60 7.49 5.62 -8.17
C LEU A 60 6.87 5.81 -6.79
N GLN A 61 6.38 7.02 -6.48
CA GLN A 61 5.69 7.31 -5.22
C GLN A 61 4.44 6.45 -5.07
N GLU A 62 3.65 6.27 -6.14
CA GLU A 62 2.51 5.36 -6.11
C GLU A 62 2.95 3.91 -5.85
N GLY A 63 4.05 3.46 -6.46
CA GLY A 63 4.65 2.15 -6.19
C GLY A 63 4.97 1.95 -4.71
N VAL A 64 5.62 2.93 -4.07
CA VAL A 64 5.92 2.92 -2.63
C VAL A 64 4.64 2.87 -1.78
N LEU A 65 3.64 3.68 -2.15
CA LEU A 65 2.35 3.74 -1.47
C LEU A 65 1.66 2.36 -1.48
N LYS A 66 1.64 1.70 -2.64
CA LYS A 66 1.08 0.36 -2.82
C LYS A 66 1.87 -0.74 -2.11
N THR A 67 3.16 -0.55 -1.87
CA THR A 67 3.96 -1.47 -1.04
C THR A 67 3.58 -1.34 0.44
N PHE A 68 3.35 -0.12 0.95
CA PHE A 68 2.86 0.03 2.31
C PHE A 68 1.46 -0.56 2.46
N GLN A 69 0.58 -0.29 1.49
CA GLN A 69 -0.76 -0.88 1.46
C GLN A 69 -0.73 -2.41 1.50
N SER A 70 0.14 -3.08 0.73
CA SER A 70 0.20 -4.54 0.76
C SER A 70 0.60 -5.08 2.13
N ARG A 71 1.50 -4.41 2.85
CA ARG A 71 1.87 -4.80 4.22
C ARG A 71 0.70 -4.69 5.20
N LEU A 72 -0.14 -3.67 5.03
CA LEU A 72 -1.38 -3.54 5.80
C LEU A 72 -2.34 -4.67 5.45
N SER A 73 -2.50 -4.99 4.16
CA SER A 73 -3.35 -6.09 3.70
C SER A 73 -2.90 -7.45 4.25
N ASP A 74 -1.60 -7.73 4.26
CA ASP A 74 -1.06 -8.99 4.81
C ASP A 74 -1.40 -9.15 6.30
N ARG A 75 -1.25 -8.07 7.08
CA ARG A 75 -1.61 -8.07 8.49
C ARG A 75 -3.13 -8.13 8.69
N LEU A 76 -3.91 -7.42 7.87
CA LEU A 76 -5.37 -7.42 7.93
C LEU A 76 -5.92 -8.85 7.77
N LEU A 77 -5.46 -9.57 6.75
CA LEU A 77 -5.84 -10.98 6.51
C LEU A 77 -5.42 -11.88 7.67
N ARG A 78 -4.26 -11.64 8.28
CA ARG A 78 -3.82 -12.39 9.46
C ARG A 78 -4.72 -12.12 10.67
N VAL A 79 -5.12 -10.87 10.91
CA VAL A 79 -6.05 -10.52 11.99
C VAL A 79 -7.43 -11.14 11.76
N GLU A 80 -7.92 -11.20 10.51
CA GLU A 80 -9.17 -11.89 10.19
C GLU A 80 -9.12 -13.40 10.49
N GLN A 81 -7.98 -14.04 10.22
CA GLN A 81 -7.77 -15.44 10.58
C GLN A 81 -7.78 -15.63 12.10
N LEU A 82 -7.08 -14.77 12.85
CA LEU A 82 -7.03 -14.83 14.31
C LEU A 82 -8.39 -14.59 14.95
N LEU A 83 -9.21 -13.69 14.41
CA LEU A 83 -10.57 -13.43 14.90
C LEU A 83 -11.53 -14.61 14.69
N ARG A 84 -11.22 -15.53 13.76
CA ARG A 84 -11.99 -16.77 13.56
C ARG A 84 -11.58 -17.87 14.55
N GLU A 85 -10.44 -17.74 15.22
CA GLU A 85 -9.99 -18.71 16.22
C GLU A 85 -10.82 -18.58 17.51
N PRO A 86 -11.28 -19.69 18.09
CA PRO A 86 -12.06 -19.65 19.34
C PRO A 86 -11.24 -19.16 20.55
N ALA A 87 -9.91 -19.19 20.48
CA ALA A 87 -9.02 -18.64 21.50
C ALA A 87 -7.74 -18.10 20.83
N PRO A 88 -7.74 -16.82 20.39
CA PRO A 88 -6.62 -16.24 19.65
C PRO A 88 -5.33 -16.24 20.46
N THR A 89 -4.30 -16.90 19.93
CA THR A 89 -3.01 -17.03 20.62
C THR A 89 -2.06 -15.86 20.36
N ALA A 90 -2.16 -15.23 19.20
CA ALA A 90 -1.30 -14.11 18.81
C ALA A 90 -1.80 -12.77 19.36
N ALA A 91 -0.84 -11.87 19.64
CA ALA A 91 -1.13 -10.53 20.14
C ALA A 91 -1.62 -9.59 19.02
N ALA A 92 -2.48 -8.65 19.39
CA ALA A 92 -2.86 -7.52 18.56
C ALA A 92 -1.72 -6.48 18.46
N PHE A 93 -1.85 -5.57 17.49
CA PHE A 93 -0.98 -4.41 17.24
C PHE A 93 0.48 -4.77 16.93
N GLN A 94 0.69 -5.84 16.16
CA GLN A 94 2.04 -6.36 15.84
C GLN A 94 2.50 -6.05 14.40
N LEU A 95 1.85 -5.11 13.69
CA LEU A 95 2.19 -4.76 12.31
C LEU A 95 3.69 -4.48 12.11
N HIS A 96 4.26 -3.59 12.93
CA HIS A 96 5.66 -3.17 12.78
C HIS A 96 6.65 -4.16 13.35
N SER A 97 6.33 -4.79 14.48
CA SER A 97 7.21 -5.76 15.13
C SER A 97 7.36 -7.03 14.30
N GLU A 98 6.28 -7.51 13.67
CA GLU A 98 6.33 -8.65 12.75
C GLU A 98 7.08 -8.30 11.47
N TRP A 99 6.80 -7.13 10.88
CA TRP A 99 7.53 -6.68 9.70
C TRP A 99 9.03 -6.54 9.97
N LEU A 100 9.42 -5.99 11.11
CA LEU A 100 10.84 -5.81 11.46
C LEU A 100 11.60 -7.14 11.52
N LYS A 101 10.96 -8.21 12.02
CA LYS A 101 11.55 -9.56 12.08
C LYS A 101 11.79 -10.16 10.70
N GLN A 102 11.01 -9.77 9.70
CA GLN A 102 11.08 -10.29 8.33
C GLN A 102 11.59 -9.24 7.34
N ARG A 103 12.12 -8.11 7.85
CA ARG A 103 12.46 -6.95 7.03
C ARG A 103 13.54 -7.34 6.03
N PRO A 104 13.28 -7.21 4.72
CA PRO A 104 14.29 -7.46 3.72
C PRO A 104 15.35 -6.35 3.74
N GLY A 105 16.56 -6.67 3.28
CA GLY A 105 17.64 -5.69 3.16
C GLY A 105 17.29 -4.54 2.21
N SER A 106 18.03 -3.42 2.27
CA SER A 106 17.73 -2.19 1.53
C SER A 106 17.57 -2.38 0.02
N VAL A 107 18.39 -3.22 -0.60
CA VAL A 107 18.28 -3.53 -2.05
C VAL A 107 16.97 -4.25 -2.36
N ALA A 108 16.58 -5.21 -1.52
CA ALA A 108 15.34 -5.95 -1.69
C ALA A 108 14.11 -5.04 -1.46
N LEU A 109 14.18 -4.06 -0.56
CA LEU A 109 13.14 -3.03 -0.41
C LEU A 109 13.00 -2.17 -1.67
N MET A 110 14.11 -1.73 -2.27
CA MET A 110 14.07 -0.98 -3.53
C MET A 110 13.42 -1.81 -4.64
N LEU A 111 13.77 -3.10 -4.76
CA LEU A 111 13.14 -4.01 -5.72
C LEU A 111 11.65 -4.22 -5.43
N GLU A 112 11.23 -4.24 -4.17
CA GLU A 112 9.82 -4.32 -3.78
C GLU A 112 9.04 -3.11 -4.29
N TYR A 113 9.59 -1.90 -4.15
CA TYR A 113 8.97 -0.68 -4.66
C TYR A 113 8.88 -0.67 -6.19
N LEU A 114 9.94 -1.10 -6.88
CA LEU A 114 9.93 -1.21 -8.35
C LEU A 114 8.91 -2.24 -8.84
N LYS A 115 8.86 -3.43 -8.22
CA LYS A 115 7.85 -4.45 -8.55
C LYS A 115 6.43 -3.95 -8.30
N SER A 116 6.22 -3.20 -7.24
CA SER A 116 4.92 -2.58 -6.93
C SER A 116 4.53 -1.55 -7.99
N ALA A 117 5.47 -0.71 -8.45
CA ALA A 117 5.25 0.25 -9.52
C ALA A 117 4.88 -0.42 -10.86
N LEU A 118 5.40 -1.62 -11.11
CA LEU A 118 5.11 -2.39 -12.34
C LEU A 118 3.78 -3.15 -12.31
N ARG A 119 3.04 -3.16 -11.19
CA ARG A 119 1.71 -3.78 -11.14
C ARG A 119 0.80 -3.09 -12.16
N PRO A 120 -0.02 -3.81 -12.95
CA PRO A 120 -0.85 -3.20 -13.99
C PRO A 120 -1.73 -2.05 -13.50
N THR A 121 -2.27 -2.16 -12.28
CA THR A 121 -3.11 -1.14 -11.64
C THR A 121 -2.38 0.16 -11.28
N VAL A 122 -1.05 0.11 -11.20
CA VAL A 122 -0.17 1.25 -10.92
C VAL A 122 0.46 1.78 -12.20
N ALA A 123 0.93 0.87 -13.06
CA ALA A 123 1.67 1.18 -14.27
C ALA A 123 0.79 1.73 -15.41
N LEU A 124 -0.48 1.34 -15.54
CA LEU A 124 -1.27 1.71 -16.73
C LEU A 124 -1.28 3.23 -17.07
N PRO A 125 -1.50 4.16 -16.12
CA PRO A 125 -1.64 5.57 -16.48
C PRO A 125 -0.32 6.26 -16.89
N TYR A 126 0.82 5.95 -16.26
CA TYR A 126 2.04 6.76 -16.43
C TYR A 126 2.73 6.58 -17.79
N PRO A 127 3.07 5.35 -18.24
CA PRO A 127 3.49 5.05 -19.60
C PRO A 127 2.63 5.69 -20.67
N VAL A 128 1.29 5.67 -20.53
CA VAL A 128 0.40 6.31 -21.50
C VAL A 128 0.61 7.82 -21.54
N LEU A 129 0.69 8.48 -20.38
CA LEU A 129 0.98 9.92 -20.30
C LEU A 129 2.37 10.26 -20.86
N LEU A 130 3.40 9.46 -20.54
CA LEU A 130 4.76 9.64 -21.05
C LEU A 130 4.84 9.47 -22.57
N LEU A 131 4.16 8.46 -23.12
CA LEU A 131 4.07 8.26 -24.57
C LEU A 131 3.36 9.45 -25.22
N ALA A 132 2.27 9.94 -24.64
CA ALA A 132 1.54 11.08 -25.17
C ALA A 132 2.41 12.37 -25.19
N LEU A 133 3.27 12.56 -24.18
CA LEU A 133 4.25 13.66 -24.16
C LEU A 133 5.36 13.52 -25.22
N ALA A 134 5.63 12.32 -25.73
CA ALA A 134 6.62 12.10 -26.79
C ALA A 134 6.16 12.61 -28.17
N PHE A 135 4.87 12.91 -28.33
CA PHE A 135 4.28 13.45 -29.55
C PHE A 135 4.09 14.98 -29.50
N VAL A 136 4.64 15.63 -28.48
CA VAL A 136 4.80 17.09 -28.41
C VAL A 136 6.09 17.48 -29.12
#